data_AF-A0A0G3IQ25-F1
#
_entry.id   AF-A0A0G3IQ25-F1
#
_cell.length_a   1.000
_cell.length_b   1.000
_cell.length_c   1.000
_cell.angle_alpha   90.00
_cell.angle_beta   90.00
_cell.angle_gamma   90.00
#
_symmetry.space_group_name_H-M   'P 1'
#
loop_
_entity.id
_entity.type
_entity.pdbx_description
1 polymer ?
#
loop_
_entity_poly.entity_id
_entity_poly.type
_entity_poly.pdbx_seq_one_letter_code
_entity_poly.pdbx_strand_id
1 'polypeptide(L)'
;MSNVVGSLNSLIWIVFVIVIIAVVVWAVRFALAPRERPYRERTVVQQQPVRHEPVQSGGLTPGWYPDQNDHRLVRYYDGRVWTSETRHA
;
A
#
# COMPACT_ATOMS: atom_id res chain seq x y z
N MET A 1 -31.81 50.17 -0.75
CA MET A 1 -30.48 49.85 -0.18
C MET A 1 -30.52 48.60 0.73
N SER A 2 -31.31 47.58 0.36
CA SER A 2 -31.53 46.36 1.15
C SER A 2 -30.74 45.15 0.64
N ASN A 3 -30.31 45.17 -0.62
CA ASN A 3 -29.66 44.04 -1.28
C ASN A 3 -28.21 43.81 -0.82
N VAL A 4 -27.53 44.86 -0.35
CA VAL A 4 -26.12 44.81 0.07
C VAL A 4 -25.98 44.17 1.46
N VAL A 5 -26.87 44.49 2.40
CA VAL A 5 -26.86 43.89 3.73
C VAL A 5 -27.25 42.41 3.67
N GLY A 6 -28.20 42.06 2.80
CA GLY A 6 -28.56 40.66 2.52
C GLY A 6 -27.42 39.87 1.86
N SER A 7 -26.69 40.48 0.92
CA SER A 7 -25.55 39.81 0.27
C SER A 7 -24.34 39.66 1.21
N LEU A 8 -24.07 40.61 2.12
CA LEU A 8 -23.02 40.47 3.13
C LEU A 8 -23.32 39.32 4.10
N ASN A 9 -24.56 39.20 4.58
CA ASN A 9 -24.95 38.10 5.46
C ASN A 9 -24.88 36.74 4.73
N SER A 10 -25.28 36.71 3.46
CA SER A 10 -25.13 35.53 2.59
C SER A 10 -23.67 35.15 2.37
N LEU A 11 -22.78 36.13 2.17
CA LEU A 11 -21.34 35.90 2.01
C LEU A 11 -20.73 35.28 3.27
N ILE A 12 -21.10 35.79 4.44
CA ILE A 12 -20.66 35.24 5.74
C ILE A 12 -21.15 33.80 5.89
N TRP A 13 -22.39 33.52 5.51
CA TRP A 13 -22.96 32.18 5.58
C TRP A 13 -22.25 31.20 4.65
N ILE A 14 -21.94 31.61 3.42
CA ILE A 14 -21.18 30.81 2.44
C ILE A 14 -19.79 30.48 2.97
N VAL A 15 -19.06 31.47 3.52
CA VAL A 15 -17.74 31.22 4.12
C VAL A 15 -17.84 30.22 5.26
N PHE A 16 -18.87 30.34 6.11
CA PHE A 16 -19.09 29.40 7.20
C PHE A 16 -19.33 27.97 6.71
N VAL A 17 -20.17 27.79 5.68
CA VAL A 17 -20.41 26.50 5.04
C VAL A 17 -19.14 25.92 4.42
N ILE A 18 -18.34 26.74 3.72
CA ILE A 18 -17.07 26.31 3.13
C ILE A 18 -16.11 25.81 4.22
N VAL A 19 -16.01 26.53 5.34
CA VAL A 19 -15.16 26.12 6.48
C VAL A 19 -15.66 24.81 7.07
N ILE A 20 -16.98 24.65 7.27
CA ILE A 20 -17.55 23.38 7.77
C ILE A 20 -17.22 22.24 6.83
N ILE A 21 -17.42 22.40 5.51
CA ILE A 21 -17.12 21.38 4.51
C ILE A 21 -15.64 21.03 4.53
N ALA A 22 -14.75 22.04 4.60
CA ALA A 22 -13.30 21.82 4.68
C ALA A 22 -12.90 21.02 5.93
N VAL A 23 -13.49 21.33 7.10
CA VAL A 23 -13.26 20.58 8.34
C VAL A 23 -13.77 19.15 8.23
N VAL A 24 -14.94 18.93 7.64
CA VAL A 24 -15.49 17.59 7.43
C VAL A 24 -14.60 16.78 6.49
N VAL A 25 -14.19 17.35 5.35
CA VAL A 25 -13.27 16.69 4.41
C VAL A 25 -11.95 16.39 5.09
N TRP A 26 -11.39 17.33 5.86
CA TRP A 26 -10.16 17.12 6.63
C TRP A 26 -10.32 15.99 7.65
N ALA A 27 -11.42 15.95 8.41
CA ALA A 27 -11.70 14.92 9.40
C ALA A 27 -11.91 13.54 8.76
N VAL A 28 -12.61 13.47 7.62
CA VAL A 28 -12.80 12.23 6.86
C VAL A 28 -11.46 11.75 6.30
N ARG A 29 -10.64 12.66 5.76
CA ARG A 29 -9.30 12.35 5.27
C ARG A 29 -8.37 11.92 6.41
N PHE A 30 -8.53 12.49 7.60
CA PHE A 30 -7.80 12.11 8.81
C PHE A 30 -8.25 10.74 9.35
N ALA A 31 -9.54 10.42 9.27
CA ALA A 31 -10.08 9.13 9.68
C ALA A 31 -9.72 8.00 8.70
N LEU A 32 -9.65 8.32 7.41
CA LEU A 32 -9.23 7.40 6.34
C LEU A 32 -7.71 7.35 6.15
N ALA A 33 -6.97 8.34 6.64
CA ALA A 33 -5.52 8.28 6.68
C ALA A 33 -5.12 7.08 7.54
N PRO A 34 -4.22 6.21 7.07
CA PRO A 34 -3.59 5.20 7.91
C PRO A 34 -3.09 5.93 9.16
N ARG A 35 -3.64 5.57 10.32
CA ARG A 35 -3.13 6.06 11.60
C ARG A 35 -1.66 5.68 11.63
N GLU A 36 -0.79 6.64 11.34
CA GLU A 36 0.64 6.56 11.62
C GLU A 36 0.73 6.31 13.11
N ARG A 37 0.81 5.03 13.47
CA ARG A 37 1.06 4.61 14.83
C ARG A 37 2.38 5.30 15.16
N PRO A 38 2.48 6.07 16.26
CA PRO A 38 3.78 6.56 16.69
C PRO A 38 4.65 5.32 16.75
N TYR A 39 5.69 5.31 15.91
CA TYR A 39 6.64 4.22 15.77
C TYR A 39 7.31 4.06 17.13
N ARG A 40 6.64 3.34 18.02
CA ARG A 40 7.24 2.76 19.20
C ARG A 40 8.01 1.60 18.62
N GLU A 41 9.26 1.89 18.34
CA GLU A 41 10.34 0.97 18.09
C GLU A 41 10.33 -0.09 19.20
N ARG A 42 9.45 -1.07 19.07
CA ARG A 42 9.57 -2.35 19.73
C ARG A 42 10.16 -3.22 18.66
N THR A 43 11.48 -3.33 18.71
CA THR A 43 12.29 -4.37 18.13
C THR A 43 11.59 -5.72 18.37
N VAL A 44 10.72 -6.12 17.45
CA VAL A 44 10.32 -7.50 17.26
C VAL A 44 10.78 -7.80 15.85
N VAL A 45 11.89 -8.49 15.79
CA VAL A 45 12.41 -9.17 14.62
C VAL A 45 11.24 -9.79 13.83
N GLN A 46 11.16 -9.44 12.55
CA GLN A 46 10.63 -10.28 11.46
C GLN A 46 9.10 -10.48 11.36
N GLN A 47 8.51 -9.80 10.38
CA GLN A 47 7.70 -10.46 9.36
C GLN A 47 7.53 -9.49 8.19
N GLN A 48 8.49 -9.56 7.27
CA GLN A 48 8.30 -9.08 5.91
C GLN A 48 7.10 -9.87 5.36
N PRO A 49 6.00 -9.24 4.95
CA PRO A 49 4.99 -9.95 4.19
C PRO A 49 5.72 -10.45 2.94
N VAL A 50 5.82 -11.77 2.79
CA VAL A 50 6.27 -12.39 1.56
C VAL A 50 5.32 -11.87 0.49
N ARG A 51 5.75 -10.81 -0.20
CA ARG A 51 5.16 -10.44 -1.47
C ARG A 51 5.36 -11.68 -2.33
N HIS A 52 4.28 -12.37 -2.62
CA HIS A 52 4.19 -13.22 -3.80
C HIS A 52 4.27 -12.29 -5.01
N GLU A 53 5.42 -11.66 -5.19
CA GLU A 53 5.79 -11.03 -6.45
C GLU A 53 6.01 -12.20 -7.41
N PRO A 54 5.36 -12.24 -8.57
CA PRO A 54 5.68 -13.24 -9.58
C PRO A 54 7.16 -13.10 -9.85
N VAL A 55 7.96 -14.07 -9.41
CA VAL A 55 9.42 -14.03 -9.39
C VAL A 55 9.86 -13.65 -10.79
N GLN A 56 10.28 -12.40 -10.93
CA GLN A 56 10.86 -11.91 -12.16
C GLN A 56 12.15 -12.69 -12.32
N SER A 57 12.09 -13.73 -13.14
CA SER A 57 13.18 -14.61 -13.52
C SER A 57 14.38 -13.83 -14.10
N GLY A 58 14.19 -12.56 -14.44
CA GLY A 58 15.17 -11.67 -15.07
C GLY A 58 16.44 -11.34 -14.26
N GLY A 59 16.64 -11.96 -13.10
CA GLY A 59 17.88 -11.83 -12.31
C GLY A 59 18.42 -13.14 -11.75
N LEU A 60 17.80 -14.29 -12.03
CA LEU A 60 18.27 -15.58 -11.53
C LEU A 60 19.33 -16.16 -12.47
N THR A 61 20.46 -16.60 -11.93
CA THR A 61 21.45 -17.36 -12.70
C THR A 61 20.95 -18.79 -12.92
N PRO A 62 21.34 -19.48 -14.01
CA PRO A 62 20.98 -20.88 -14.21
C PRO A 62 21.41 -21.76 -13.01
N GLY A 63 20.53 -22.61 -12.49
CA GLY A 63 20.80 -23.40 -11.29
C GLY A 63 19.57 -24.03 -10.64
N TRP A 64 19.81 -24.73 -9.52
CA TRP A 64 18.76 -25.34 -8.71
C TRP A 64 18.24 -24.37 -7.65
N TYR A 65 16.93 -24.19 -7.60
CA TYR A 65 16.27 -23.32 -6.62
C TYR A 65 15.07 -24.05 -6.00
N PRO A 66 14.61 -23.67 -4.79
CA PRO A 66 13.44 -24.28 -4.17
C PRO A 66 12.20 -24.22 -5.07
N ASP A 67 11.49 -25.35 -5.21
CA ASP A 67 10.24 -25.39 -5.97
C ASP A 67 9.13 -24.62 -5.24
N GLN A 68 8.37 -23.83 -6.00
CA GLN A 68 7.33 -22.97 -5.45
C GLN A 68 6.06 -23.74 -5.07
N ASN A 69 5.85 -24.94 -5.62
CA ASN A 69 4.68 -25.77 -5.32
C ASN A 69 4.98 -26.76 -4.20
N ASP A 70 6.21 -27.29 -4.14
CA ASP A 70 6.66 -28.20 -3.10
C ASP A 70 8.02 -27.76 -2.53
N HIS A 71 8.01 -27.23 -1.30
CA HIS A 71 9.21 -26.75 -0.62
C HIS A 71 10.24 -27.86 -0.31
N ARG A 72 9.90 -29.13 -0.52
CA ARG A 72 10.80 -30.28 -0.34
C ARG A 72 11.61 -30.62 -1.59
N LEU A 73 11.31 -29.94 -2.69
CA LEU A 73 11.95 -30.13 -3.98
C LEU A 73 12.70 -28.87 -4.40
N VAL A 74 13.73 -29.07 -5.20
CA VAL A 74 14.39 -28.04 -5.99
C VAL A 74 14.03 -28.22 -7.46
N ARG A 75 13.83 -27.11 -8.16
CA ARG A 75 13.53 -27.04 -9.59
C ARG A 75 14.65 -26.32 -10.33
N TYR A 76 15.04 -26.83 -11.49
CA TYR A 76 16.11 -26.21 -12.28
C TYR A 76 15.61 -25.02 -13.10
N TYR A 77 16.28 -23.88 -12.97
CA TYR A 77 16.09 -22.68 -13.77
C TYR A 77 17.21 -22.59 -14.81
N ASP A 78 16.87 -22.42 -16.10
CA ASP A 78 17.85 -22.41 -17.19
C ASP A 78 18.39 -21.01 -17.55
N GLY A 79 17.99 -19.97 -16.81
CA GLY A 79 18.31 -18.57 -17.10
C GLY A 79 17.24 -17.83 -17.90
N ARG A 80 16.20 -18.53 -18.35
CA ARG A 80 15.03 -17.95 -19.04
C ARG A 80 13.74 -18.43 -18.42
N VAL A 81 13.59 -19.74 -18.26
CA VAL A 81 12.39 -20.41 -17.78
C VAL A 81 12.69 -21.50 -16.76
N TRP A 82 11.69 -21.81 -15.95
CA TRP A 82 11.73 -22.93 -15.01
C TRP A 82 11.48 -24.24 -15.74
N THR A 83 12.47 -25.13 -15.78
CA THR A 83 12.34 -26.45 -16.41
C THR A 83 11.45 -27.38 -15.58
N SER A 84 10.88 -28.42 -16.15
CA SER A 84 10.09 -29.41 -15.40
C SER A 84 10.95 -30.36 -14.55
N GLU A 85 12.26 -30.20 -14.56
CA GLU A 85 13.17 -31.05 -13.80
C GLU A 85 13.18 -30.65 -12.32
N THR A 86 12.74 -31.59 -11.48
CA THR A 86 12.72 -31.45 -10.02
C THR A 86 13.56 -32.52 -9.35
N ARG A 87 14.16 -32.18 -8.21
CA ARG A 87 14.97 -33.09 -7.39
C ARG A 87 14.68 -32.84 -5.91
N HIS A 88 14.97 -33.80 -5.05
CA HIS A 88 14.94 -33.53 -3.61
C HIS A 88 16.10 -32.60 -3.22
N ALA A 89 15.80 -31.64 -2.35
CA ALA A 89 16.79 -30.71 -1.78
C ALA A 89 17.81 -31.44 -0.91
#